data_AF-A0A4S9B1P6-F1
#
_entry.id   AF-A0A4S9B1P6-F1
#
_cell.length_a   1.000
_cell.length_b   1.000
_cell.length_c   1.000
_cell.angle_alpha   90.00
_cell.angle_beta   90.00
_cell.angle_gamma   90.00
#
_symmetry.space_group_name_H-M   'P 1'
#
loop_
_entity.id
_entity.type
_entity.pdbx_description
1 polymer ?
#
loop_
_entity_poly.entity_id
_entity_poly.type
_entity_poly.pdbx_seq_one_letter_code
_entity_poly.pdbx_strand_id
1 'polypeptide(L)'
;MLPPHPGVRKEGFGCCAQGLVFLRAKAPRVVEHLNAKHSGQIDLMLDDLAKEDKLDRYALYPVQVQHIGQSSVRGTTAHEAQAIWSMTFEDLDPKALRMSHAKMLKDLYPSECAIG
;
A
#
# COMPACT_ATOMS: atom_id res chain seq x y z
N MET A 1 15.93 10.86 0.77
CA MET A 1 16.49 9.74 1.56
C MET A 1 15.44 8.64 1.59
N LEU A 2 15.79 7.44 1.13
CA LEU A 2 14.93 6.25 1.18
C LEU A 2 15.49 5.28 2.24
N PRO A 3 14.63 4.54 2.96
CA PRO A 3 13.17 4.64 2.95
C PRO A 3 12.69 5.87 3.75
N PRO A 4 11.51 6.41 3.41
CA PRO A 4 10.93 7.53 4.13
C PRO A 4 10.43 7.15 5.53
N HIS A 5 10.26 8.15 6.41
CA HIS A 5 9.82 7.92 7.79
C HIS A 5 8.49 7.14 7.87
N PRO A 6 8.32 6.26 8.87
CA PRO A 6 7.09 5.51 9.07
C PRO A 6 5.85 6.41 9.20
N GLY A 7 4.73 5.96 8.66
CA GLY A 7 3.44 6.67 8.70
C GLY A 7 2.74 6.77 7.34
N VAL A 8 1.61 7.48 7.35
CA VAL A 8 0.80 7.77 6.16
C VAL A 8 1.22 9.10 5.57
N ARG A 9 1.49 9.14 4.28
CA ARG A 9 1.91 10.36 3.57
C ARG A 9 1.10 10.55 2.31
N LYS A 10 0.76 11.81 1.99
CA LYS A 10 0.18 12.13 0.67
C LYS A 10 1.23 11.89 -0.40
N GLU A 11 0.90 11.08 -1.38
CA GLU A 11 1.83 10.71 -2.45
C GLU A 11 1.08 10.63 -3.77
N GLY A 12 1.51 11.44 -4.73
CA GLY A 12 0.83 11.59 -6.02
C GLY A 12 1.12 10.47 -7.02
N PHE A 13 1.93 9.48 -6.65
CA PHE A 13 2.29 8.36 -7.49
C PHE A 13 2.35 7.07 -6.66
N GLY A 14 1.72 5.99 -7.14
CA GLY A 14 1.91 4.65 -6.56
C GLY A 14 2.82 3.85 -7.48
N CYS A 15 4.05 3.58 -7.07
CA CYS A 15 4.90 2.64 -7.80
C CYS A 15 4.43 1.22 -7.48
N CYS A 16 3.89 0.49 -8.48
CA CYS A 16 3.54 -0.92 -8.41
C CYS A 16 2.72 -1.28 -7.16
N ALA A 17 1.42 -0.98 -7.17
CA ALA A 17 0.57 -1.18 -6.01
C ALA A 17 0.53 -2.66 -5.56
N GLN A 18 1.21 -2.97 -4.45
CA GLN A 18 1.21 -4.30 -3.84
C GLN A 18 -0.07 -4.55 -3.02
N GLY A 19 -0.74 -3.49 -2.57
CA GLY A 19 -2.06 -3.48 -1.94
C GLY A 19 -2.67 -2.08 -1.92
N LEU A 20 -3.99 -1.97 -2.15
CA LEU A 20 -4.73 -0.70 -2.18
C LEU A 20 -5.93 -0.76 -1.25
N VAL A 21 -6.15 0.32 -0.51
CA VAL A 21 -7.31 0.49 0.36
C VAL A 21 -8.17 1.62 -0.19
N PHE A 22 -9.44 1.31 -0.43
CA PHE A 22 -10.41 2.28 -0.91
C PHE A 22 -11.46 2.55 0.16
N LEU A 23 -11.96 3.78 0.22
CA LEU A 23 -13.19 4.08 0.94
C LEU A 23 -14.32 3.22 0.33
N ARG A 24 -15.07 2.50 1.17
CA ARG A 24 -16.15 1.62 0.72
C ARG A 24 -17.14 2.33 -0.21
N ALA A 25 -17.46 3.59 0.08
CA ALA A 25 -18.34 4.42 -0.74
C ALA A 25 -17.81 4.70 -2.16
N LYS A 26 -16.49 4.58 -2.38
CA LYS A 26 -15.84 4.78 -3.68
C LYS A 26 -15.65 3.48 -4.45
N ALA A 27 -15.84 2.31 -3.83
CA ALA A 27 -15.67 1.02 -4.48
C ALA A 27 -16.52 0.86 -5.77
N PRO A 28 -17.81 1.27 -5.81
CA PRO A 28 -18.60 1.16 -7.06
C PRO A 28 -17.99 1.95 -8.22
N ARG A 29 -17.50 3.16 -7.95
CA ARG A 29 -16.87 4.05 -8.95
C ARG A 29 -15.54 3.48 -9.46
N VAL A 30 -14.77 2.85 -8.59
CA VAL A 30 -13.54 2.12 -8.98
C VAL A 30 -13.88 0.99 -9.94
N VAL A 31 -14.90 0.18 -9.62
CA VAL A 31 -15.33 -0.94 -10.47
C VAL A 31 -15.82 -0.45 -11.84
N GLU A 32 -16.62 0.61 -11.87
CA GLU A 32 -17.09 1.24 -13.10
C GLU A 32 -15.92 1.72 -13.98
N HIS A 33 -14.96 2.43 -13.40
CA HIS A 33 -13.80 2.94 -14.14
C HIS A 33 -12.96 1.80 -14.74
N LEU A 34 -12.67 0.76 -13.95
CA LEU A 34 -11.88 -0.39 -14.42
C LEU A 34 -12.62 -1.17 -15.52
N ASN A 35 -13.94 -1.37 -15.37
CA ASN A 35 -14.75 -2.05 -16.40
C ASN A 35 -14.78 -1.27 -17.72
N ALA A 36 -14.81 0.06 -17.68
CA ALA A 36 -14.83 0.90 -18.89
C ALA A 36 -13.49 0.90 -19.65
N LYS A 37 -12.36 0.75 -18.95
CA LYS A 37 -11.01 0.75 -19.57
C LYS A 37 -10.64 -0.58 -20.22
N HIS A 38 -11.23 -1.70 -19.76
CA HIS A 38 -11.05 -3.08 -20.23
C HIS A 38 -9.62 -3.68 -20.15
N SER A 39 -8.55 -2.94 -20.47
CA SER A 39 -7.17 -3.45 -20.49
C SER A 39 -6.12 -2.35 -20.28
N GLY A 40 -4.96 -2.73 -19.70
CA GLY A 40 -3.84 -1.83 -19.40
C GLY A 40 -3.24 -2.06 -18.01
N GLN A 41 -2.36 -1.16 -17.57
CA GLN A 41 -1.72 -1.24 -16.25
C GLN A 41 -2.65 -0.67 -15.17
N ILE A 42 -3.08 -1.51 -14.23
CA ILE A 42 -4.10 -1.18 -13.21
C ILE A 42 -3.69 0.02 -12.35
N ASP A 43 -2.42 0.13 -11.99
CA ASP A 43 -1.87 1.25 -11.22
C ASP A 43 -2.02 2.58 -11.96
N LEU A 44 -1.76 2.62 -13.27
CA LEU A 44 -1.98 3.83 -14.08
C LEU A 44 -3.46 4.18 -14.23
N MET A 45 -4.33 3.17 -14.41
CA MET A 45 -5.78 3.42 -14.49
C MET A 45 -6.34 4.02 -13.20
N LEU A 46 -5.91 3.50 -12.06
CA LEU A 46 -6.35 4.01 -10.76
C LEU A 46 -5.76 5.39 -10.46
N ASP A 47 -4.58 5.70 -10.99
CA ASP A 47 -4.00 7.04 -10.96
C ASP A 47 -4.84 8.04 -11.77
N ASP A 48 -5.29 7.64 -12.97
CA ASP A 48 -6.19 8.43 -13.81
C ASP A 48 -7.54 8.66 -13.12
N LEU A 49 -8.15 7.63 -12.55
CA LEU A 49 -9.37 7.76 -11.75
C LEU A 49 -9.19 8.77 -10.61
N ALA A 50 -8.06 8.71 -9.89
CA ALA A 50 -7.80 9.63 -8.80
C ALA A 50 -7.65 11.08 -9.28
N LYS A 51 -7.08 11.30 -10.48
CA LYS A 51 -7.02 12.64 -11.11
C LYS A 51 -8.40 13.12 -11.55
N GLU A 52 -9.18 12.28 -12.23
CA GLU A 52 -10.53 12.59 -12.71
C GLU A 52 -11.45 13.00 -11.55
N ASP A 53 -11.48 12.19 -10.49
CA ASP A 53 -12.37 12.37 -9.35
C ASP A 53 -11.76 13.31 -8.27
N LYS A 54 -10.57 13.87 -8.52
CA LYS A 54 -9.82 14.75 -7.61
C LYS A 54 -9.61 14.12 -6.22
N LEU A 55 -9.26 12.85 -6.19
CA LEU A 55 -9.03 12.07 -4.98
C LEU A 55 -7.59 12.24 -4.49
N ASP A 56 -7.46 12.39 -3.17
CA ASP A 56 -6.17 12.29 -2.51
C ASP A 56 -5.67 10.85 -2.50
N ARG A 57 -4.37 10.70 -2.75
CA ARG A 57 -3.65 9.43 -2.71
C ARG A 57 -2.67 9.46 -1.57
N TYR A 58 -2.64 8.39 -0.80
CA TYR A 58 -1.78 8.24 0.35
C TYR A 58 -1.02 6.92 0.28
N ALA A 59 0.23 6.95 0.73
CA ALA A 59 1.08 5.78 0.87
C ALA A 59 1.41 5.55 2.34
N LEU A 60 1.41 4.28 2.75
CA LEU A 60 1.76 3.85 4.09
C LEU A 60 3.16 3.25 4.10
N TYR A 61 4.00 3.74 5.02
CA TYR A 61 5.36 3.26 5.20
C TYR A 61 5.59 2.74 6.63
N PRO A 62 6.35 1.64 6.80
CA PRO A 62 6.81 0.74 5.73
C PRO A 62 5.62 0.04 5.03
N VAL A 63 5.86 -0.57 3.88
CA VAL A 63 4.82 -1.33 3.17
C VAL A 63 4.34 -2.46 4.08
N GLN A 64 3.02 -2.56 4.27
CA GLN A 64 2.39 -3.52 5.20
C GLN A 64 1.84 -4.77 4.48
N VAL A 65 1.82 -4.77 3.15
CA VAL A 65 1.27 -5.87 2.35
C VAL A 65 2.37 -6.38 1.43
N GLN A 66 2.65 -7.68 1.53
CA GLN A 66 3.53 -8.38 0.60
C GLN A 66 2.71 -8.86 -0.59
N HIS A 67 3.15 -8.55 -1.80
CA HIS A 67 2.55 -9.12 -3.01
C HIS A 67 3.12 -10.52 -3.23
N ILE A 68 2.26 -11.54 -3.26
CA ILE A 68 2.63 -12.94 -3.52
C ILE A 68 2.03 -13.31 -4.88
N GLY A 69 2.86 -13.42 -5.92
CA GLY A 69 2.39 -13.74 -7.27
C GLY A 69 3.51 -14.13 -8.23
N GLN A 70 3.26 -15.14 -9.08
CA GLN A 70 4.20 -15.62 -10.11
C GLN A 70 4.00 -14.95 -11.48
N SER A 71 2.84 -14.33 -11.73
CA SER A 71 2.49 -13.71 -13.00
C SER A 71 2.47 -12.19 -12.86
N SER A 72 3.26 -11.51 -13.69
CA SER A 72 3.36 -10.06 -13.72
C SER A 72 2.82 -9.55 -15.05
N VAL A 73 2.00 -8.49 -14.99
CA VAL A 73 1.49 -7.77 -16.18
C VAL A 73 2.64 -7.18 -17.01
N ARG A 74 3.84 -7.06 -16.45
CA ARG A 74 5.05 -6.61 -17.16
C ARG A 74 5.74 -7.70 -17.98
N GLY A 75 5.15 -8.89 -18.12
CA GLY A 75 5.73 -9.99 -18.91
C GLY A 75 7.02 -10.54 -18.31
N THR A 76 7.22 -10.35 -17.00
CA THR A 76 8.40 -10.82 -16.28
C THR A 76 8.42 -12.35 -16.32
N THR A 77 9.59 -12.94 -16.61
CA THR A 77 9.70 -14.40 -16.64
C THR A 77 9.40 -14.97 -15.25
N ALA A 78 8.87 -16.19 -15.15
CA ALA A 78 8.55 -16.80 -13.85
C ALA A 78 9.76 -16.83 -12.90
N HIS A 79 10.97 -16.93 -13.45
CA HIS A 79 12.22 -16.89 -12.71
C HIS A 79 12.52 -15.50 -12.12
N GLU A 80 12.35 -14.43 -12.91
CA GLU A 80 12.52 -13.05 -12.42
C GLU A 80 11.40 -12.65 -11.45
N ALA A 81 10.17 -13.09 -11.70
CA ALA A 81 9.05 -12.87 -10.78
C ALA A 81 9.33 -13.49 -9.40
N GLN A 82 10.03 -14.63 -9.35
CA GLN A 82 10.50 -15.29 -8.13
C GLN A 82 11.68 -14.56 -7.43
N ALA A 83 12.40 -13.70 -8.14
CA ALA A 83 13.51 -12.92 -7.57
C ALA A 83 13.07 -11.57 -6.97
N ILE A 84 11.88 -11.06 -7.33
CA ILE A 84 11.31 -9.81 -6.78
C ILE A 84 10.56 -10.08 -5.45
N TRP A 85 11.06 -11.00 -4.64
CA TRP A 85 10.45 -11.39 -3.37
C TRP A 85 11.23 -10.70 -2.25
N SER A 86 10.59 -9.75 -1.59
CA SER A 86 11.09 -9.25 -0.30
C SER A 86 10.52 -10.14 0.79
N MET A 87 11.32 -11.11 1.26
CA MET A 87 10.95 -11.99 2.38
C MET A 87 11.16 -11.30 3.76
N THR A 88 11.37 -9.98 3.76
CA THR A 88 11.62 -9.19 4.97
C THR A 88 10.40 -9.14 5.89
N PHE A 89 9.21 -9.48 5.38
CA PHE A 89 8.02 -9.61 6.21
C PHE A 89 8.15 -10.83 7.14
N GLU A 90 8.71 -11.93 6.65
CA GLU A 90 8.92 -13.17 7.39
C GLU A 90 9.98 -13.04 8.50
N ASP A 91 10.89 -12.06 8.38
CA ASP A 91 11.87 -11.71 9.42
C ASP A 91 11.25 -10.94 10.60
N LEU A 92 9.98 -10.54 10.53
CA LEU A 92 9.34 -9.75 11.57
C LEU A 92 8.93 -10.63 12.78
N ASP A 93 9.42 -10.30 13.97
CA ASP A 93 8.93 -10.90 15.23
C ASP A 93 7.63 -10.19 15.69
N PRO A 94 6.49 -10.91 15.77
CA PRO A 94 5.22 -10.32 16.18
C PRO A 94 5.25 -9.75 17.61
N LYS A 95 6.07 -10.30 18.53
CA LYS A 95 6.19 -9.78 19.89
C LYS A 95 6.94 -8.45 19.89
N ALA A 96 8.08 -8.38 19.21
CA ALA A 96 8.84 -7.16 19.04
C ALA A 96 8.02 -6.06 18.35
N LEU A 97 7.28 -6.39 17.29
CA LEU A 97 6.38 -5.47 16.60
C LEU A 97 5.28 -4.93 17.51
N ARG A 98 4.65 -5.79 18.31
CA ARG A 98 3.61 -5.35 19.26
C ARG A 98 4.17 -4.33 20.25
N MET A 99 5.37 -4.57 20.77
CA MET A 99 6.04 -3.64 21.70
C MET A 99 6.40 -2.32 21.02
N SER A 100 6.94 -2.35 19.80
CA SER A 100 7.32 -1.15 19.07
C SER A 100 6.09 -0.30 18.70
N HIS A 101 4.99 -0.92 18.26
CA HIS A 101 3.74 -0.24 17.94
C HIS A 101 3.09 0.36 19.19
N ALA A 102 3.08 -0.36 20.32
CA ALA A 102 2.57 0.18 21.57
C ALA A 102 3.37 1.39 22.05
N LYS A 103 4.70 1.38 21.86
CA LYS A 103 5.55 2.55 22.13
C LYS A 103 5.23 3.71 21.17
N MET A 104 5.11 3.44 19.88
CA MET A 104 4.80 4.46 18.87
C MET A 104 3.44 5.14 19.13
N LEU A 105 2.42 4.39 19.54
CA LEU A 105 1.13 4.96 19.92
C LEU A 105 1.22 5.89 21.12
N LYS A 106 2.04 5.55 22.13
CA LYS A 106 2.30 6.44 23.28
C LYS A 106 3.02 7.71 22.86
N ASP A 107 4.00 7.60 21.96
CA ASP A 107 4.79 8.73 21.47
C ASP A 107 3.94 9.67 20.59
N LEU A 108 3.05 9.12 19.76
CA LEU A 108 2.19 9.90 18.85
C LEU A 108 0.91 10.44 19.51
N TYR A 109 0.34 9.70 20.46
CA TYR A 109 -0.93 10.03 21.12
C TYR A 109 -0.79 9.96 22.66
N PRO A 110 0.09 10.77 23.27
CA PRO A 110 0.39 10.69 24.70
C PRO A 110 -0.83 10.95 25.60
N SER A 111 -1.78 11.78 25.14
CA SER A 111 -3.01 12.10 25.88
C SER A 111 -4.06 10.98 25.87
N GLU A 112 -4.10 10.16 24.82
CA GLU A 112 -5.09 9.08 24.69
C GLU A 112 -4.67 7.81 25.44
N CYS A 113 -3.36 7.63 25.65
CA CYS A 113 -2.79 6.51 26.41
C CYS A 113 -2.75 6.75 27.93
N ALA A 114 -3.14 7.95 28.42
CA ALA A 114 -3.09 8.33 29.83
C ALA A 114 -4.38 8.01 30.61
N ILE A 115 -5.39 7.45 29.96
CA ILE A 115 -6.74 7.22 30.52
C ILE A 115 -7.04 5.73 30.82
N GLY A 116 -5.99 4.89 30.88
CA GLY A 116 -6.09 3.46 31.19
C GLY A 116 -5.57 3.13 32.58
#